data_AF-A0A1D1VLT2-F1
#
_entry.id   AF-A0A1D1VLT2-F1
#
_cell.length_a   1.000
_cell.length_b   1.000
_cell.length_c   1.000
_cell.angle_alpha   90.00
_cell.angle_beta   90.00
_cell.angle_gamma   90.00
#
_symmetry.space_group_name_H-M   'P 1'
#
loop_
_entity.id
_entity.type
_entity.pdbx_description
1 polymer ?
#
loop_
_entity_poly.entity_id
_entity_poly.type
_entity_poly.pdbx_seq_one_letter_code
_entity_poly.pdbx_strand_id
1 'polypeptide(L)'
;MLGVAAYFFFASGTDNTGLLLNYIWVPTVTIIMGSYVIASAFFSVYEMAIDTLFICFLEDVERNDGSDQKPYFMPRRLMLLLGKHNAKIRPGEASSKKSLAPVYSEHRVTLK
;
A
#
# COMPACT_ATOMS: atom_id res chain seq x y z
N MET A 1 12.07 9.21 18.94
CA MET A 1 12.14 9.48 20.39
C MET A 1 11.86 10.95 20.74
N LEU A 2 12.38 11.94 20.00
CA LEU A 2 12.06 13.36 20.28
C LEU A 2 10.58 13.76 20.04
N GLY A 3 9.91 13.23 19.01
CA GLY A 3 8.53 13.62 18.69
C GLY A 3 7.49 13.20 19.75
N VAL A 4 7.72 12.06 20.41
CA VAL A 4 6.83 11.56 21.48
C VAL A 4 7.03 12.36 22.77
N ALA A 5 8.28 12.65 23.14
CA ALA A 5 8.58 13.52 24.27
C ALA A 5 8.01 14.94 24.09
N ALA A 6 8.09 15.49 22.87
CA ALA A 6 7.51 16.78 22.52
C ALA A 6 5.96 16.76 22.54
N TYR A 7 5.33 15.69 22.05
CA TYR A 7 3.89 15.49 22.13
C TYR A 7 3.41 15.38 23.59
N PHE A 8 4.10 14.61 24.44
CA PHE A 8 3.76 14.47 25.84
C PHE A 8 3.95 15.77 26.62
N PHE A 9 5.02 16.52 26.36
CA PHE A 9 5.21 17.85 26.95
C PHE A 9 4.09 18.83 26.55
N PHE A 10 3.67 18.77 25.28
CA PHE A 10 2.60 19.60 24.76
C PHE A 10 1.20 19.19 25.28
N ALA A 11 0.97 17.89 25.50
CA ALA A 11 -0.24 17.35 26.11
C ALA A 11 -0.31 17.63 27.62
N SER A 12 0.81 17.53 28.36
CA SER A 12 0.84 17.88 29.79
C SER A 12 0.69 19.38 30.07
N GLY A 13 0.89 20.24 29.06
CA GLY A 13 0.67 21.68 29.16
C GLY A 13 -0.80 22.11 29.04
N THR A 14 -1.66 21.27 28.45
CA THR A 14 -3.10 21.58 28.24
C THR A 14 -3.99 21.31 29.46
N ASP A 15 -3.43 20.72 30.52
CA ASP A 15 -4.17 20.22 31.68
C ASP A 15 -4.51 21.30 32.72
N ASN A 16 -3.90 22.49 32.62
CA ASN A 16 -4.22 23.67 33.44
C ASN A 16 -5.37 24.48 32.83
N THR A 17 -6.53 23.82 32.71
CA THR A 17 -7.87 24.34 33.02
C THR A 17 -8.17 25.84 32.76
N GLY A 18 -8.52 26.20 31.51
CA GLY A 18 -9.17 27.51 31.25
C GLY A 18 -9.63 27.86 29.82
N LEU A 19 -9.26 27.17 28.74
CA LEU A 19 -9.30 27.74 27.38
C LEU A 19 -9.98 26.87 26.29
N LEU A 20 -11.05 26.15 26.62
CA LEU A 20 -11.76 25.27 25.67
C LEU A 20 -12.41 26.03 24.49
N LEU A 21 -12.62 27.35 24.60
CA LEU A 21 -13.27 28.15 23.55
C LEU A 21 -12.33 28.59 22.40
N ASN A 22 -10.99 28.51 22.57
CA ASN A 22 -10.02 29.06 21.61
C ASN A 22 -8.90 28.08 21.19
N TYR A 23 -8.98 26.81 21.59
CA TYR A 23 -7.86 25.86 21.45
C TYR A 23 -8.14 24.67 20.51
N ILE A 24 -9.10 24.79 19.59
CA ILE A 24 -9.43 23.71 18.63
C ILE A 24 -8.33 23.46 17.59
N TRP A 25 -7.54 24.49 17.30
CA TRP A 25 -6.43 24.44 16.33
C TRP A 25 -5.28 23.56 16.83
N VAL A 26 -5.06 23.53 18.15
CA VAL A 26 -4.01 22.75 18.76
C VAL A 26 -4.15 21.23 18.56
N PRO A 27 -5.25 20.56 18.96
CA PRO A 27 -5.42 19.13 18.70
C PRO A 27 -5.44 18.84 17.19
N THR A 28 -5.95 19.77 16.37
CA THR A 28 -5.95 19.65 14.91
C THR A 28 -4.52 19.58 14.35
N VAL A 29 -3.66 20.53 14.71
CA VAL A 29 -2.25 20.56 14.28
C VAL A 29 -1.50 19.33 14.79
N THR A 30 -1.80 18.88 15.99
CA THR A 30 -1.19 17.68 16.56
C THR A 30 -1.56 16.41 15.80
N ILE A 31 -2.83 16.25 15.41
CA ILE A 31 -3.28 15.12 14.58
C ILE A 31 -2.61 15.16 13.21
N ILE A 32 -2.50 16.34 12.59
CA ILE A 32 -1.81 16.51 11.31
C ILE A 32 -0.34 16.07 11.45
N MET A 33 0.38 16.58 12.46
CA MET A 33 1.78 16.24 12.71
C MET A 33 1.97 14.74 13.00
N GLY A 34 1.10 14.15 13.83
CA GLY A 34 1.13 12.72 14.14
C GLY A 34 0.89 11.86 12.91
N SER A 35 -0.10 12.20 12.10
CA SER A 35 -0.40 11.50 10.84
C SER A 35 0.73 11.65 9.83
N TYR A 36 1.40 12.81 9.76
CA TYR A 36 2.54 13.05 8.87
C TYR A 36 3.73 12.18 9.21
N VAL A 37 4.08 12.03 10.50
CA VAL A 37 5.17 11.15 10.92
C VAL A 37 4.87 9.70 10.53
N ILE A 38 3.65 9.23 10.79
CA ILE A 38 3.24 7.87 10.43
C ILE A 38 3.27 7.67 8.91
N ALA A 39 2.68 8.60 8.15
CA ALA A 39 2.68 8.56 6.69
C ALA A 39 4.12 8.58 6.12
N SER A 40 4.99 9.43 6.65
CA SER A 40 6.40 9.50 6.23
C SER A 40 7.15 8.20 6.51
N ALA A 41 6.91 7.56 7.66
CA ALA A 41 7.53 6.29 8.00
C ALA A 41 7.08 5.18 7.04
N PHE A 42 5.78 5.14 6.72
CA PHE A 42 5.24 4.20 5.73
C PHE A 42 5.75 4.48 4.31
N PHE A 43 5.82 5.75 3.90
CA PHE A 43 6.33 6.11 2.57
C PHE A 43 7.81 5.76 2.39
N SER A 44 8.66 5.93 3.41
CA SER A 44 10.07 5.51 3.31
C SER A 44 10.24 4.01 3.11
N VAL A 45 9.46 3.19 3.83
CA VAL A 45 9.49 1.72 3.64
C VAL A 45 8.85 1.34 2.30
N TYR A 46 7.80 2.05 1.90
CA TYR A 46 7.15 1.85 0.61
C TYR A 46 8.11 2.13 -0.55
N GLU A 47 8.86 3.23 -0.53
CA GLU A 47 9.87 3.58 -1.53
C GLU A 47 10.94 2.49 -1.68
N MET A 48 11.49 2.01 -0.55
CA MET A 48 12.43 0.89 -0.58
C MET A 48 11.79 -0.39 -1.15
N ALA A 49 10.54 -0.68 -0.80
CA ALA A 49 9.83 -1.86 -1.29
C ALA A 49 9.55 -1.77 -2.79
N ILE A 50 9.09 -0.61 -3.29
CA ILE A 50 8.83 -0.44 -4.72
C ILE A 50 10.14 -0.52 -5.53
N ASP A 51 11.27 -0.02 -5.02
CA ASP A 51 12.55 -0.14 -5.70
C ASP A 51 12.92 -1.62 -5.94
N THR A 52 12.75 -2.47 -4.92
CA THR A 52 12.98 -3.91 -5.06
C THR A 52 11.98 -4.57 -6.00
N LEU A 53 10.70 -4.17 -5.96
CA LEU A 53 9.67 -4.69 -6.87
C LEU A 53 9.95 -4.31 -8.32
N PHE A 54 10.39 -3.08 -8.57
CA PHE A 54 10.71 -2.60 -9.91
C PHE A 54 12.00 -3.22 -10.44
N ILE A 55 13.04 -3.42 -9.62
CA ILE A 55 14.26 -4.12 -10.05
C ILE A 55 13.95 -5.56 -10.42
N CYS A 56 13.25 -6.32 -9.56
CA CYS A 56 12.85 -7.69 -9.87
C CYS A 56 11.97 -7.76 -11.12
N PHE A 57 11.11 -6.76 -11.33
CA PHE A 57 10.30 -6.64 -12.54
C PHE A 57 11.14 -6.39 -13.79
N LEU A 58 12.08 -5.45 -13.75
CA LEU A 58 12.96 -5.14 -14.87
C LEU A 58 13.85 -6.34 -15.22
N GLU A 59 14.42 -7.01 -14.22
CA GLU A 59 15.20 -8.23 -14.39
C GLU A 59 14.36 -9.37 -14.99
N ASP A 60 13.10 -9.51 -14.56
CA ASP A 60 12.16 -10.48 -15.13
C ASP A 60 11.84 -10.16 -16.60
N VAL A 61 11.67 -8.87 -16.95
CA VAL A 61 11.42 -8.45 -18.34
C VAL A 61 12.65 -8.60 -19.23
N GLU A 62 13.84 -8.42 -18.69
CA GLU A 62 15.09 -8.60 -19.43
C GLU A 62 15.39 -10.10 -19.68
N ARG A 63 15.13 -10.97 -18.70
CA ARG A 63 15.42 -12.40 -18.82
C ARG A 63 14.31 -13.23 -19.46
N ASN A 64 13.05 -12.82 -19.29
CA ASN A 64 11.90 -13.55 -19.78
C ASN A 64 11.18 -12.74 -20.86
N ASP A 65 10.88 -13.39 -21.98
CA ASP A 65 10.23 -12.78 -23.14
C ASP A 65 8.70 -13.02 -23.15
N GLY A 66 8.22 -13.90 -22.27
CA GLY A 66 6.81 -14.30 -22.19
C GLY A 66 6.48 -15.55 -23.03
N SER A 67 7.50 -16.19 -23.60
CA SER A 67 7.38 -17.41 -24.40
C SER A 67 7.02 -18.63 -23.54
N ASP A 68 6.59 -19.73 -24.18
CA ASP A 68 6.25 -20.98 -23.48
C ASP A 68 7.43 -21.56 -22.69
N GLN A 69 8.67 -21.29 -23.13
CA GLN A 69 9.90 -21.74 -22.48
C GLN A 69 10.36 -20.77 -21.37
N LYS A 70 10.09 -19.46 -21.51
CA LYS A 70 10.50 -18.40 -20.55
C LYS A 70 9.36 -17.40 -20.29
N PRO A 71 8.35 -17.77 -19.48
CA PRO A 71 7.25 -16.87 -19.14
C PRO A 71 7.71 -15.78 -18.17
N TYR A 72 7.01 -14.66 -18.13
CA TYR A 72 7.13 -13.69 -17.05
C TYR A 72 6.63 -14.28 -15.73
N PHE A 73 7.39 -14.04 -14.66
CA PHE A 73 7.06 -14.49 -13.31
C PHE A 73 6.48 -13.37 -12.43
N MET A 74 6.45 -12.13 -12.94
CA MET A 74 5.81 -10.98 -12.30
C MET A 74 4.32 -11.21 -11.92
N PRO A 75 3.82 -10.53 -10.86
CA PRO A 75 2.44 -10.67 -10.42
C PRO A 75 1.42 -10.22 -11.47
N ARG A 76 0.28 -10.92 -11.53
CA ARG A 76 -0.78 -10.76 -12.54
C ARG A 76 -1.30 -9.33 -12.70
N ARG A 77 -1.44 -8.60 -11.59
CA ARG A 77 -1.90 -7.21 -11.62
C ARG A 77 -0.90 -6.30 -12.32
N LEU A 78 0.40 -6.55 -12.12
CA LEU A 78 1.48 -5.79 -12.76
C LEU A 78 1.57 -6.13 -14.25
N MET A 79 1.48 -7.41 -14.61
CA MET A 79 1.39 -7.86 -16.02
C MET A 79 0.26 -7.17 -16.79
N LEU A 80 -0.94 -7.12 -16.20
CA LEU A 80 -2.11 -6.46 -16.80
C LEU A 80 -1.91 -4.95 -16.94
N LEU A 81 -1.35 -4.29 -15.93
CA LEU A 81 -1.06 -2.85 -15.97
C LEU A 81 -0.06 -2.49 -17.08
N LEU A 82 0.88 -3.39 -17.36
CA LEU A 82 1.92 -3.23 -18.38
C LEU A 82 1.53 -3.75 -19.78
N GLY A 83 0.35 -4.36 -19.92
CA GLY A 83 -0.10 -4.98 -21.17
C GLY A 83 0.71 -6.21 -21.60
N LYS A 84 1.55 -6.77 -20.73
CA LYS A 84 2.38 -7.96 -21.02
C LYS A 84 1.65 -9.24 -20.60
N HIS A 85 1.63 -10.22 -21.48
CA HIS A 85 0.94 -11.50 -21.27
C HIS A 85 1.87 -12.68 -21.56
N ASN A 86 1.74 -13.74 -20.76
CA ASN A 86 2.41 -15.00 -21.05
C ASN A 86 1.62 -15.78 -22.09
N ALA A 87 2.30 -16.38 -23.07
CA ALA A 87 1.67 -17.14 -24.15
C ALA A 87 0.84 -18.34 -23.66
N LYS A 88 1.15 -18.87 -22.45
CA LYS A 88 0.34 -19.87 -21.74
C LYS A 88 0.07 -19.48 -20.29
N ILE A 89 -1.21 -19.49 -19.94
CA ILE A 89 -1.72 -19.44 -18.58
C ILE A 89 -1.21 -20.68 -17.82
N ARG A 90 -0.20 -20.52 -16.96
CA ARG A 90 0.30 -21.58 -16.07
C ARG A 90 -0.60 -21.75 -14.82
N PRO A 91 -0.62 -22.94 -14.17
CA PRO A 91 -1.58 -23.32 -13.12
C PRO A 91 -1.69 -22.37 -11.90
N GLY A 92 -0.72 -21.49 -11.68
CA GLY A 92 -0.81 -20.42 -10.67
C GLY A 92 -1.94 -19.42 -10.91
N GLU A 93 -2.54 -19.39 -12.11
CA GLU A 93 -3.79 -18.65 -12.39
C GLU A 93 -5.01 -19.21 -11.68
N ALA A 94 -5.00 -20.52 -11.42
CA ALA A 94 -6.10 -21.18 -10.74
C ALA A 94 -6.23 -20.66 -9.30
N SER A 95 -5.13 -20.31 -8.62
CA SER A 95 -5.17 -19.79 -7.25
C SER A 95 -5.78 -18.37 -7.17
N SER A 96 -5.43 -17.49 -8.13
CA SER A 96 -5.98 -16.13 -8.19
C SER A 96 -7.43 -16.11 -8.70
N LYS A 97 -7.79 -16.95 -9.68
CA LYS A 97 -9.19 -17.12 -10.11
C LYS A 97 -10.05 -17.78 -9.05
N LYS A 98 -9.52 -18.70 -8.23
CA LYS A 98 -10.25 -19.33 -7.13
C LYS A 98 -10.54 -18.38 -5.97
N SER A 99 -9.68 -17.38 -5.75
CA SER A 99 -9.94 -16.31 -4.76
C SER A 99 -10.86 -15.21 -5.31
N LEU A 100 -10.82 -14.93 -6.62
CA LEU A 100 -11.66 -13.91 -7.26
C LEU A 100 -13.06 -14.42 -7.66
N ALA A 101 -13.23 -15.72 -7.91
CA ALA A 101 -14.53 -16.35 -8.20
C ALA A 101 -15.57 -16.20 -7.08
N PRO A 102 -15.28 -16.47 -5.78
CA PRO A 102 -16.26 -16.29 -4.71
C PRO A 102 -16.67 -14.81 -4.54
N VAL A 103 -15.71 -13.89 -4.67
CA VAL A 103 -15.96 -12.44 -4.59
C VAL A 103 -16.78 -11.93 -5.78
N TYR A 104 -16.52 -12.41 -7.00
CA TYR A 104 -17.29 -12.05 -8.20
C TYR A 104 -18.71 -12.63 -8.17
N SER A 105 -18.92 -13.80 -7.55
CA SER A 105 -20.25 -14.36 -7.38
C SER A 105 -21.10 -13.61 -6.35
N GLU A 106 -20.53 -13.17 -5.22
CA GLU A 106 -21.30 -12.40 -4.21
C GLU A 106 -21.75 -11.04 -4.76
N HIS A 107 -20.85 -10.31 -5.43
CA HIS A 107 -21.17 -8.98 -5.97
C HIS A 107 -22.20 -9.00 -7.10
N ARG A 108 -22.37 -10.14 -7.80
CA ARG A 108 -23.37 -10.31 -8.86
C ARG A 108 -24.77 -10.63 -8.30
N VAL A 109 -24.86 -11.19 -7.09
CA VAL A 109 -26.15 -11.52 -6.44
C VAL A 109 -26.76 -10.29 -5.77
N THR A 110 -25.95 -9.33 -5.32
CA THR A 110 -26.43 -8.07 -4.71
C THR A 110 -26.92 -7.03 -5.72
N LEU A 111 -26.66 -7.23 -7.02
CA LEU A 111 -27.05 -6.32 -8.12
C LEU A 111 -28.26 -6.85 -8.93
N LYS A 112 -29.07 -7.75 -8.35
CA LYS A 112 -30.36 -8.19 -8.90
C LYS A 112 -31.49 -7.94 -7.92
#